data_AF-A0A975AGL2-F1
#
_entry.id   AF-A0A975AGL2-F1
#
_cell.length_a   1.000
_cell.length_b   1.000
_cell.length_c   1.000
_cell.angle_alpha   90.00
_cell.angle_beta   90.00
_cell.angle_gamma   90.00
#
_symmetry.space_group_name_H-M   'P 1'
#
loop_
_entity.id
_entity.type
_entity.pdbx_description
1 polymer ?
#
loop_
_entity_poly.entity_id
_entity_poly.type
_entity_poly.pdbx_seq_one_letter_code
_entity_poly.pdbx_strand_id
1 'polypeptide(L)' 'MSENDWRITNQKNYLQGVKLNKMVYELEAHNHCAFCWDELKKGDVAYATIDEYHWVCNNCYDDFVKEFQWK' A
#
# COMPACT_ATOMS: atom_id res chain seq x y z
N MET A 1 15.76 -6.54 4.65
CA MET A 1 16.19 -7.26 3.44
C MET A 1 14.93 -7.61 2.69
N SER A 2 14.56 -6.75 1.76
CA SER A 2 13.32 -6.80 0.97
C SER A 2 13.58 -6.52 -0.50
N GLU A 3 14.84 -6.24 -0.89
CA GLU A 3 15.25 -5.98 -2.27
C GLU A 3 15.01 -7.14 -3.25
N ASN A 4 14.68 -8.34 -2.76
CA ASN A 4 14.31 -9.52 -3.55
C ASN A 4 12.88 -10.00 -3.30
N ASP A 5 12.03 -9.20 -2.66
CA ASP A 5 10.61 -9.56 -2.49
C ASP A 5 9.90 -9.46 -3.84
N TRP A 6 9.25 -10.55 -4.27
CA TRP A 6 8.56 -10.63 -5.56
C TRP A 6 7.41 -9.61 -5.70
N ARG A 7 6.89 -9.08 -4.58
CA ARG A 7 5.87 -8.03 -4.55
C ARG A 7 6.42 -6.66 -4.99
N ILE A 8 7.73 -6.45 -4.87
CA ILE A 8 8.39 -5.21 -5.28
C ILE A 8 8.83 -5.32 -6.74
N THR A 9 8.21 -4.49 -7.57
CA THR A 9 8.49 -4.29 -8.99
C THR A 9 8.88 -2.83 -9.23
N ASN A 10 7.95 -1.96 -9.64
CA ASN A 10 8.17 -0.55 -9.96
C ASN A 10 7.61 0.42 -8.91
N GLN A 11 7.09 -0.08 -7.78
CA GLN A 11 6.44 0.72 -6.73
C GLN A 11 7.35 1.83 -6.19
N LYS A 12 8.67 1.62 -6.15
CA LYS A 12 9.63 2.64 -5.70
C LYS A 12 9.53 3.94 -6.51
N ASN A 13 9.07 3.90 -7.75
CA ASN A 13 8.93 5.09 -8.60
C ASN A 13 7.80 6.02 -8.17
N TYR A 14 6.80 5.52 -7.44
CA TYR A 14 5.59 6.29 -7.11
C TYR A 14 5.16 6.20 -5.64
N LEU A 15 5.76 5.30 -4.84
CA LEU A 15 5.49 5.18 -3.41
C LEU A 15 6.71 5.50 -2.52
N GLN A 16 7.93 5.60 -3.05
CA GLN A 16 9.09 5.90 -2.20
C GLN A 16 8.96 7.29 -1.53
N GLY A 17 9.05 7.32 -0.21
CA GLY A 17 8.99 8.54 0.60
C GLY A 17 7.62 9.23 0.62
N VAL A 18 6.59 8.59 0.05
CA VAL A 18 5.23 9.15 0.01
C VAL A 18 4.57 9.03 1.37
N LYS A 19 3.72 10.00 1.71
CA LYS A 19 2.89 9.94 2.91
C LYS A 19 1.67 9.06 2.65
N LEU A 20 1.43 8.09 3.52
CA LEU A 20 0.26 7.22 3.46
C LEU A 20 -0.63 7.45 4.68
N ASN A 21 -1.94 7.57 4.45
CA ASN A 21 -2.91 7.71 5.52
C ASN A 21 -3.52 6.34 5.84
N LYS A 22 -3.45 5.94 7.11
CA LYS A 22 -4.16 4.76 7.61
C LYS A 22 -5.65 5.08 7.70
N MET A 23 -6.48 4.33 7.00
CA MET A 23 -7.93 4.53 6.98
C MET A 23 -8.67 3.21 6.76
N VAL A 24 -9.96 3.22 7.07
CA VAL A 24 -10.86 2.12 6.70
C VAL A 24 -11.21 2.26 5.22
N TYR A 25 -11.03 1.19 4.47
CA TYR A 25 -11.40 1.11 3.07
C TYR A 25 -12.93 1.03 2.97
N GLU A 26 -13.57 2.14 2.60
CA GLU A 26 -15.03 2.25 2.49
C GLU A 26 -15.52 2.38 1.04
N LEU A 27 -14.59 2.39 0.07
CA LEU A 27 -14.91 2.53 -1.34
C LEU A 27 -15.63 1.26 -1.84
N GLU A 28 -16.69 1.46 -2.61
CA GLU A 28 -17.36 0.39 -3.37
C GLU A 28 -16.54 -0.03 -4.61
N ALA A 29 -15.39 0.62 -4.84
CA ALA A 29 -14.48 0.29 -5.93
C ALA A 29 -13.73 -1.02 -5.63
N HIS A 30 -13.45 -1.81 -6.67
CA HIS A 30 -12.56 -2.96 -6.56
C HIS A 30 -11.12 -2.45 -6.66
N ASN A 31 -10.51 -2.11 -5.52
CA ASN A 31 -9.08 -1.79 -5.46
C ASN A 31 -8.29 -2.99 -4.94
N HIS A 32 -7.04 -3.06 -5.39
CA HIS A 32 -6.08 -4.05 -4.97
C HIS A 32 -4.91 -3.36 -4.26
N CYS A 33 -4.27 -4.09 -3.35
CA CYS A 33 -3.00 -3.66 -2.78
C CYS A 33 -1.95 -3.50 -3.90
N ALA A 34 -1.25 -2.37 -3.92
CA ALA A 34 -0.23 -2.05 -4.93
C ALA A 34 0.99 -3.01 -4.94
N PHE A 35 1.07 -3.93 -3.97
CA PHE A 35 2.19 -4.86 -3.80
C PHE A 35 1.77 -6.31 -4.03
N CYS A 36 0.90 -6.85 -3.17
CA CYS A 36 0.48 -8.25 -3.27
C CYS A 36 -0.69 -8.49 -4.23
N TRP A 37 -1.32 -7.43 -4.75
CA TRP A 37 -2.51 -7.51 -5.59
C TRP A 37 -3.74 -8.13 -4.92
N ASP A 38 -3.69 -8.41 -3.62
CA ASP A 38 -4.87 -8.83 -2.87
C ASP A 38 -5.94 -7.73 -2.91
N GLU A 39 -7.19 -8.17 -3.05
CA GLU A 39 -8.37 -7.30 -3.03
C GLU A 39 -8.53 -6.63 -1.66
N LEU A 40 -8.80 -5.32 -1.68
CA LEU A 40 -9.21 -4.57 -0.51
C LEU A 40 -10.73 -4.66 -0.38
N LYS A 41 -11.18 -5.13 0.77
CA LYS A 41 -12.60 -5.30 1.06
C LYS A 41 -13.10 -4.13 1.90
N LYS A 42 -14.38 -3.83 1.73
CA LYS A 42 -15.04 -2.82 2.55
C LYS A 42 -14.90 -3.16 4.04
N GLY A 43 -14.43 -2.20 4.83
CA GLY A 43 -14.14 -2.37 6.26
C GLY A 43 -12.70 -2.78 6.57
N ASP A 44 -11.87 -3.09 5.57
CA ASP A 44 -10.45 -3.37 5.79
C ASP A 44 -9.72 -2.11 6.23
N VAL A 45 -8.74 -2.26 7.13
CA VAL A 45 -7.82 -1.18 7.48
C VAL A 45 -6.64 -1.22 6.52
N ALA A 46 -6.48 -0.16 5.73
CA ALA A 46 -5.45 -0.03 4.71
C ALA A 46 -4.78 1.34 4.76
N TYR A 47 -3.74 1.53 3.95
CA TYR A 47 -2.98 2.76 3.82
C TYR A 47 -3.13 3.29 2.40
N ALA A 48 -3.63 4.52 2.27
CA ALA A 48 -3.83 5.17 0.98
C ALA A 48 -2.90 6.37 0.80
N THR A 49 -2.52 6.68 -0.44
CA THR A 49 -1.93 7.98 -0.76
C THR A 49 -2.94 9.11 -0.48
N ILE A 50 -2.46 10.35 -0.36
CA ILE A 50 -3.31 11.50 -0.01
C ILE A 50 -4.44 11.71 -1.02
N ASP A 51 -4.19 11.39 -2.29
CA ASP A 51 -5.14 11.43 -3.39
C ASP A 51 -6.00 10.15 -3.51
N GLU A 52 -5.82 9.20 -2.59
CA GLU A 52 -6.49 7.89 -2.54
C GLU A 52 -6.35 7.06 -3.83
N TYR A 53 -5.32 7.35 -4.64
CA TYR A 53 -5.08 6.68 -5.91
C TYR A 53 -4.36 5.34 -5.75
N HIS A 54 -3.41 5.24 -4.81
CA HIS A 54 -2.72 3.98 -4.50
C HIS A 54 -3.08 3.50 -3.09
N TRP A 55 -3.30 2.19 -2.97
CA TRP A 55 -3.65 1.55 -1.71
C TRP A 55 -2.68 0.43 -1.35
N VAL A 56 -2.40 0.29 -0.06
CA VAL A 56 -1.49 -0.70 0.51
C VAL A 56 -2.17 -1.37 1.69
N CYS A 57 -2.31 -2.70 1.67
CA CYS A 57 -2.89 -3.44 2.79
C CYS A 57 -1.97 -3.36 4.03
N ASN A 58 -2.52 -3.60 5.23
CA ASN A 58 -1.76 -3.47 6.48
C ASN A 58 -0.48 -4.34 6.48
N ASN A 59 -0.54 -5.56 5.96
CA ASN A 59 0.62 -6.46 5.90
C ASN A 59 1.75 -5.90 5.03
N CYS A 60 1.44 -5.41 3.83
CA CYS A 60 2.44 -4.83 2.94
C CYS A 60 2.97 -3.49 3.48
N TYR A 61 2.15 -2.74 4.21
CA TYR A 61 2.63 -1.55 4.91
C TYR A 61 3.69 -1.94 5.95
N ASP A 62 3.38 -2.89 6.82
CA ASP A 62 4.28 -3.31 7.90
C ASP A 62 5.58 -3.91 7.36
N ASP A 63 5.50 -4.66 6.25
CA ASP A 63 6.67 -5.26 5.58
C ASP A 63 7.59 -4.20 4.95
N PHE A 64 7.03 -3.14 4.37
CA PHE A 64 7.77 -2.22 3.49
C PHE A 64 7.95 -0.80 4.03
N VAL A 65 7.34 -0.44 5.17
CA VAL A 65 7.39 0.93 5.76
C VAL A 65 8.81 1.47 5.90
N LYS A 66 9.77 0.63 6.30
CA LYS A 66 11.17 1.03 6.46
C LYS A 66 11.89 1.22 5.12
N GLU A 67 11.66 0.33 4.16
CA GLU A 67 12.31 0.41 2.85
C GLU A 67 11.78 1.60 2.03
N PHE A 68 10.46 1.79 2.04
CA PHE A 68 9.80 2.85 1.31
C PHE A 68 9.78 4.17 2.07
N GLN A 69 10.28 4.21 3.30
CA GLN A 69 10.40 5.41 4.14
C GLN A 69 9.05 6.13 4.33
N TRP A 70 7.98 5.36 4.46
CA TRP A 70 6.63 5.88 4.71
C TRP A 70 6.50 6.47 6.11
N LYS A 71 5.55 7.41 6.26
CA LYS A 71 5.23 8.12 7.50
C LYS A 71 3.73 8.15 7.74
#